data_AF-A0AAV5TFZ1-F1
#
_entry.id   AF-A0AAV5TFZ1-F1
#
_cell.length_a   1.000
_cell.length_b   1.000
_cell.length_c   1.000
_cell.angle_alpha   90.00
_cell.angle_beta   90.00
_cell.angle_gamma   90.00
#
_symmetry.space_group_name_H-M   'P 1'
#
loop_
_entity.id
_entity.type
_entity.pdbx_description
1 polymer ?
#
loop_
_entity_poly.entity_id
_entity_poly.type
_entity_poly.pdbx_seq_one_letter_code
_entity_poly.pdbx_strand_id
1 'polypeptide(L)'
;EIFALPNDVLRDIMRRMEIKDRLKLRITCRTFEKLVADTNAGYFDKGSIISCFKRRNFHDFHAHNRKTEMLAINFGDTPFKGDAQSATEFMQLRSRLFNGITFAKFELKVADSIPLEFTRNLIESFKIEELRFHVESQTQLEKCESFSYNFYKKKLDVRHTRCDPLTSTHSGPQRVCRIVMTKGNRNSDSGSVPA
;
A
#
# COMPACT_ATOMS: atom_id res chain seq x y z
N GLU A 1 -34.54 5.18 -13.16
CA GLU A 1 -33.31 5.98 -12.94
C GLU A 1 -32.37 5.21 -12.03
N ILE A 2 -31.10 4.99 -12.41
CA ILE A 2 -30.17 4.17 -11.61
C ILE A 2 -29.86 4.80 -10.23
N PHE A 3 -29.86 6.13 -10.15
CA PHE A 3 -29.60 6.86 -8.90
C PHE A 3 -30.78 6.89 -7.92
N ALA A 4 -31.94 6.35 -8.31
CA ALA A 4 -33.05 6.13 -7.38
C ALA A 4 -32.84 4.90 -6.48
N LEU A 5 -31.81 4.08 -6.76
CA LEU A 5 -31.46 2.93 -5.94
C LEU A 5 -30.83 3.36 -4.61
N PRO A 6 -31.06 2.61 -3.51
CA PRO A 6 -30.37 2.80 -2.25
C PRO A 6 -28.84 2.77 -2.39
N ASN A 7 -28.14 3.57 -1.59
CA ASN A 7 -26.69 3.73 -1.66
C ASN A 7 -25.91 2.42 -1.44
N ASP A 8 -26.40 1.54 -0.58
CA ASP A 8 -25.84 0.22 -0.31
C ASP A 8 -25.93 -0.70 -1.54
N VAL A 9 -27.05 -0.68 -2.28
CA VAL A 9 -27.21 -1.41 -3.55
C VAL A 9 -26.25 -0.87 -4.61
N LEU A 10 -26.17 0.46 -4.75
CA LEU A 10 -25.22 1.08 -5.69
C LEU A 10 -23.78 0.70 -5.36
N ARG A 11 -23.41 0.66 -4.07
CA ARG A 11 -22.09 0.22 -3.63
C ARG A 11 -21.82 -1.25 -3.94
N ASP A 12 -22.80 -2.12 -3.79
CA ASP A 12 -22.63 -3.55 -4.13
C ASP A 12 -22.45 -3.76 -5.63
N ILE A 13 -23.19 -3.01 -6.46
CA ILE A 13 -22.98 -3.00 -7.91
C ILE A 13 -21.54 -2.55 -8.23
N MET A 14 -21.09 -1.41 -7.70
CA MET A 14 -19.74 -0.90 -7.97
C MET A 14 -18.62 -1.87 -7.52
N ARG A 15 -18.85 -2.68 -6.48
CA ARG A 15 -17.88 -3.70 -6.03
C ARG A 15 -17.73 -4.86 -7.00
N ARG A 16 -18.79 -5.21 -7.73
CA ARG A 16 -18.78 -6.30 -8.71
C ARG A 16 -18.28 -5.86 -10.08
N MET A 17 -18.20 -4.56 -10.34
CA MET A 17 -17.74 -4.02 -11.60
C MET A 17 -16.23 -4.12 -11.74
N GLU A 18 -15.78 -4.49 -12.94
CA GLU A 18 -14.37 -4.44 -13.28
C GLU A 18 -13.84 -3.01 -13.21
N ILE A 19 -12.54 -2.89 -12.94
CA ILE A 19 -11.86 -1.59 -12.84
C ILE A 19 -12.03 -0.76 -14.11
N LYS A 20 -12.00 -1.41 -15.28
CA LYS A 20 -12.16 -0.76 -16.59
C LYS A 20 -13.54 -0.11 -16.72
N ASP A 21 -14.59 -0.79 -16.27
CA ASP A 21 -15.96 -0.28 -16.36
C ASP A 21 -16.23 0.82 -15.34
N ARG A 22 -15.63 0.73 -14.15
CA ARG A 22 -15.65 1.83 -13.17
C ARG A 22 -15.01 3.10 -13.74
N LEU A 23 -13.91 2.97 -14.48
CA LEU A 23 -13.29 4.12 -15.15
C LEU A 23 -14.19 4.73 -16.24
N LYS A 24 -14.87 3.90 -17.03
CA LYS A 24 -15.85 4.37 -18.03
C LYS A 24 -17.08 5.05 -17.39
N LEU A 25 -17.59 4.51 -16.28
CA LEU A 25 -18.69 5.14 -15.54
C LEU A 25 -18.30 6.51 -15.00
N ARG A 26 -17.06 6.65 -14.54
CA ARG A 26 -16.57 7.90 -13.98
C ARG A 26 -16.66 9.06 -14.96
N ILE A 27 -16.37 8.81 -16.25
CA ILE A 27 -16.40 9.85 -17.28
C ILE A 27 -17.83 10.19 -17.74
N THR A 28 -18.84 9.43 -17.33
CA THR A 28 -20.22 9.63 -17.82
C THR A 28 -20.87 10.86 -17.19
N CYS A 29 -20.73 11.06 -15.87
CA CYS A 29 -21.20 12.27 -15.18
C CYS A 29 -20.56 12.45 -13.79
N ARG A 30 -20.67 13.67 -13.21
CA ARG A 30 -20.14 13.99 -11.87
C ARG A 30 -20.71 13.11 -10.75
N THR A 31 -21.97 12.68 -10.88
CA THR A 31 -22.61 11.81 -9.87
C THR A 31 -22.01 10.41 -9.89
N PHE A 32 -21.75 9.84 -11.08
CA PHE A 32 -21.01 8.58 -11.18
C PHE A 32 -19.56 8.73 -10.75
N GLU A 33 -18.90 9.84 -11.07
CA GLU A 33 -17.56 10.10 -10.56
C GLU A 33 -17.52 10.03 -9.03
N LYS A 34 -18.44 10.72 -8.36
CA LYS A 34 -18.54 10.68 -6.89
C LYS A 34 -18.87 9.28 -6.38
N LEU A 35 -19.80 8.57 -7.00
CA LEU A 35 -20.16 7.21 -6.62
C LEU A 35 -18.98 6.23 -6.75
N VAL A 36 -18.23 6.30 -7.85
CA VAL A 36 -17.04 5.46 -8.08
C VAL A 36 -15.90 5.82 -7.12
N ALA A 37 -15.74 7.11 -6.81
CA ALA A 37 -14.73 7.59 -5.86
C ALA A 37 -15.06 7.21 -4.41
N ASP A 38 -16.34 7.20 -4.02
CA ASP A 38 -16.78 6.90 -2.65
C ASP A 38 -16.92 5.39 -2.38
N THR A 39 -16.83 4.56 -3.43
CA THR A 39 -16.92 3.10 -3.33
C THR A 39 -15.55 2.47 -3.16
N ASN A 40 -15.43 1.54 -2.22
CA ASN A 40 -14.20 0.76 -1.98
C ASN A 40 -13.67 0.24 -3.32
N ALA A 41 -12.46 0.66 -3.67
CA ALA A 41 -11.83 0.32 -4.95
C ALA A 41 -11.48 -1.17 -5.08
N GLY A 42 -11.55 -1.92 -3.99
CA GLY A 42 -11.34 -3.36 -3.97
C GLY A 42 -10.55 -3.80 -2.75
N TYR A 43 -10.55 -5.12 -2.55
CA TYR A 43 -9.68 -5.81 -1.62
C TYR A 43 -8.55 -6.47 -2.40
N PHE A 44 -7.33 -6.28 -1.95
CA PHE A 44 -6.17 -6.98 -2.47
C PHE A 44 -5.57 -7.82 -1.33
N ASP A 45 -5.30 -9.09 -1.61
CA ASP A 45 -4.65 -9.96 -0.63
C ASP A 45 -3.26 -9.44 -0.27
N LYS A 46 -2.56 -8.85 -1.25
CA LYS A 46 -1.18 -8.40 -1.10
C LYS A 46 -0.92 -7.08 -1.83
N GLY A 47 -0.11 -6.23 -1.23
CA GLY A 47 0.51 -5.09 -1.90
C GLY A 47 1.96 -4.92 -1.43
N SER A 48 2.78 -4.24 -2.22
CA SER A 48 4.16 -3.97 -1.81
C SER A 48 4.76 -2.72 -2.43
N ILE A 49 5.72 -2.11 -1.74
CA ILE A 49 6.60 -1.08 -2.29
C ILE A 49 8.04 -1.56 -2.17
N ILE A 50 8.75 -1.55 -3.29
CA ILE A 50 10.11 -2.07 -3.38
C ILE A 50 10.97 -1.08 -4.19
N SER A 51 12.12 -0.67 -3.65
CA SER A 51 13.15 -0.03 -4.47
C SER A 51 13.84 -1.07 -5.34
N CYS A 52 13.92 -0.82 -6.64
CA CYS A 52 14.64 -1.65 -7.58
C CYS A 52 15.54 -0.80 -8.48
N PHE A 53 16.70 -1.33 -8.87
CA PHE A 53 17.58 -0.64 -9.81
C PHE A 53 17.26 -1.10 -11.23
N LYS A 54 17.06 -0.16 -12.15
CA LYS A 54 16.99 -0.51 -13.57
C LYS A 54 18.38 -0.96 -13.99
N ARG A 55 18.56 -2.26 -14.25
CA ARG A 55 19.73 -2.69 -15.03
C ARG A 55 19.52 -2.12 -16.43
N ARG A 56 20.40 -1.21 -16.86
CA ARG A 56 20.45 -0.86 -18.29
C ARG A 56 20.76 -2.15 -19.05
N ASN A 57 20.16 -2.31 -20.21
CA ASN A 57 20.42 -3.45 -21.08
C ASN A 57 21.94 -3.58 -21.27
N PHE A 58 22.44 -4.81 -21.30
CA PHE A 58 23.87 -5.15 -21.35
C PHE A 58 24.64 -4.52 -22.53
N HIS A 59 23.97 -3.87 -23.48
CA HIS A 59 24.60 -3.26 -24.65
C HIS A 59 25.18 -1.85 -24.43
N ASP A 60 24.91 -1.17 -23.31
CA ASP A 60 25.48 0.15 -22.99
C ASP A 60 26.65 0.07 -22.00
N PHE A 61 27.66 -0.76 -22.31
CA PHE A 61 28.82 -1.00 -21.43
C PHE A 61 29.69 0.26 -21.16
N HIS A 62 29.53 1.32 -21.95
CA HIS A 62 30.35 2.54 -21.84
C HIS A 62 29.60 3.78 -21.34
N ALA A 63 28.28 3.71 -21.14
CA ALA A 63 27.51 4.84 -20.64
C ALA A 63 27.48 4.84 -19.11
N HIS A 64 28.49 5.47 -18.50
CA HIS A 64 28.60 5.85 -17.08
C HIS A 64 27.51 5.29 -16.15
N ASN A 65 27.92 4.32 -15.32
CA ASN A 65 27.42 3.73 -14.06
C ASN A 65 26.31 4.41 -13.22
N ARG A 66 25.40 5.19 -13.80
CA ARG A 66 24.24 5.75 -13.08
C ARG A 66 23.16 4.68 -13.03
N LYS A 67 23.16 3.90 -11.95
CA LYS A 67 22.02 3.09 -11.57
C LYS A 67 20.86 4.04 -11.32
N THR A 68 19.92 4.13 -12.26
CA THR A 68 18.66 4.84 -12.01
C THR A 68 17.84 3.94 -11.09
N GLU A 69 17.61 4.45 -9.89
CA GLU A 69 16.70 3.84 -8.96
C GLU A 69 15.26 4.01 -9.43
N MET A 70 14.49 2.94 -9.33
CA MET A 70 13.08 2.89 -9.65
C MET A 70 12.31 2.37 -8.44
N LEU A 71 11.13 2.91 -8.25
CA LEU A 71 10.14 2.41 -7.33
C LEU A 71 9.25 1.39 -8.07
N ALA A 72 9.09 0.21 -7.47
CA ALA A 72 8.07 -0.74 -7.86
C ALA A 72 6.95 -0.73 -6.82
N ILE A 73 5.72 -0.40 -7.22
CA ILE A 73 4.50 -0.48 -6.41
C ILE A 73 3.66 -1.62 -6.98
N ASN A 74 3.37 -2.64 -6.19
CA ASN A 74 2.54 -3.77 -6.62
C ASN A 74 1.21 -3.75 -5.88
N PHE A 75 0.10 -3.81 -6.62
CA PHE A 75 -1.24 -4.05 -6.08
C PHE A 75 -1.73 -5.40 -6.61
N GLY A 76 -1.69 -6.45 -5.78
CA GLY A 76 -1.83 -7.83 -6.25
C GLY A 76 -0.81 -8.14 -7.35
N ASP A 77 -1.30 -8.60 -8.50
CA ASP A 77 -0.49 -8.95 -9.67
C ASP A 77 -0.28 -7.78 -10.64
N THR A 78 -0.62 -6.54 -10.25
CA THR A 78 -0.48 -5.35 -11.09
C THR A 78 0.72 -4.50 -10.63
N PRO A 79 1.90 -4.65 -11.26
CA PRO A 79 3.07 -3.85 -10.93
C PRO A 79 3.04 -2.50 -11.64
N PHE A 80 3.26 -1.44 -10.89
CA PHE A 80 3.70 -0.14 -11.39
C PHE A 80 5.21 -0.01 -11.16
N LYS A 81 5.94 0.43 -12.19
CA LYS A 81 7.39 0.68 -12.10
C LYS A 81 7.68 2.07 -12.66
N GLY A 82 8.34 2.91 -11.88
CA GLY A 82 8.69 4.26 -12.30
C GLY A 82 9.73 4.88 -11.38
N ASP A 83 10.22 6.06 -11.72
CA ASP A 83 11.00 6.87 -10.77
C ASP A 83 10.07 7.49 -9.70
N ALA A 84 10.66 8.25 -8.77
CA ALA A 84 9.90 8.91 -7.70
C ALA A 84 8.86 9.91 -8.22
N GLN A 85 9.15 10.60 -9.34
CA GLN A 85 8.22 11.54 -9.95
C GLN A 85 7.03 10.81 -10.55
N SER A 86 7.28 9.78 -11.36
CA SER A 86 6.25 8.92 -11.95
C SER A 86 5.37 8.27 -10.87
N ALA A 87 5.97 7.86 -9.74
CA ALA A 87 5.23 7.32 -8.61
C ALA A 87 4.33 8.38 -7.94
N THR A 88 4.77 9.63 -7.89
CA THR A 88 3.96 10.75 -7.39
C THR A 88 2.78 11.05 -8.31
N GLU A 89 3.00 11.09 -9.62
CA GLU A 89 1.94 11.27 -10.63
C GLU A 89 0.94 10.11 -10.59
N PHE A 90 1.43 8.88 -10.50
CA PHE A 90 0.59 7.70 -10.28
C PHE A 90 -0.26 7.85 -9.02
N MET A 91 0.30 8.41 -7.95
CA MET A 91 -0.44 8.62 -6.71
C MET A 91 -1.50 9.69 -6.79
N GLN A 92 -1.25 10.78 -7.49
CA GLN A 92 -2.26 11.80 -7.77
C GLN A 92 -3.37 11.25 -8.65
N LEU A 93 -3.03 10.44 -9.65
CA LEU A 93 -4.02 9.76 -10.48
C LEU A 93 -4.83 8.78 -9.63
N ARG A 94 -4.16 7.94 -8.83
CA ARG A 94 -4.80 6.95 -7.98
C ARG A 94 -5.73 7.59 -6.95
N SER A 95 -5.31 8.65 -6.26
CA SER A 95 -6.15 9.31 -5.24
C SER A 95 -7.43 9.89 -5.84
N ARG A 96 -7.39 10.29 -7.11
CA ARG A 96 -8.59 10.62 -7.87
C ARG A 96 -9.40 9.39 -8.20
N LEU A 97 -8.76 8.34 -8.73
CA LEU A 97 -9.42 7.15 -9.28
C LEU A 97 -10.07 6.25 -8.23
N PHE A 98 -9.42 6.07 -7.08
CA PHE A 98 -9.71 5.02 -6.13
C PHE A 98 -9.56 5.53 -4.70
N ASN A 99 -10.66 5.55 -3.93
CA ASN A 99 -10.56 5.65 -2.48
C ASN A 99 -10.83 4.29 -1.83
N GLY A 100 -10.28 4.11 -0.63
CA GLY A 100 -10.61 2.98 0.23
C GLY A 100 -10.11 1.63 -0.26
N ILE A 101 -9.00 1.56 -1.00
CA ILE A 101 -8.33 0.28 -1.29
C ILE A 101 -7.98 -0.39 0.03
N THR A 102 -8.36 -1.67 0.16
CA THR A 102 -8.01 -2.47 1.32
C THR A 102 -6.96 -3.51 0.97
N PHE A 103 -5.92 -3.64 1.79
CA PHE A 103 -4.91 -4.68 1.69
C PHE A 103 -4.97 -5.59 2.90
N ALA A 104 -5.08 -6.91 2.68
CA ALA A 104 -4.88 -7.90 3.75
C ALA A 104 -3.48 -7.74 4.32
N LYS A 105 -2.50 -7.66 3.42
CA LYS A 105 -1.09 -7.57 3.75
C LYS A 105 -0.39 -6.59 2.83
N PHE A 106 0.39 -5.68 3.41
CA PHE A 106 1.18 -4.72 2.66
C PHE A 106 2.64 -4.77 3.11
N GLU A 107 3.57 -4.94 2.16
CA GLU A 107 5.00 -5.07 2.45
C GLU A 107 5.78 -3.84 1.98
N LEU A 108 6.61 -3.27 2.87
CA LEU A 108 7.48 -2.14 2.58
C LEU A 108 8.93 -2.59 2.66
N LYS A 109 9.61 -2.66 1.52
CA LYS A 109 11.06 -2.80 1.54
C LYS A 109 11.69 -1.42 1.70
N VAL A 110 12.20 -1.15 2.91
CA VAL A 110 12.78 0.15 3.23
C VAL A 110 14.14 0.25 2.58
N ALA A 111 14.27 1.22 1.68
CA ALA A 111 15.55 1.61 1.09
C ALA A 111 15.89 3.03 1.58
N ASP A 112 17.15 3.31 1.81
CA ASP A 112 17.59 4.63 2.31
C ASP A 112 17.31 5.79 1.37
N SER A 113 17.12 5.45 0.10
CA SER A 113 16.79 6.33 -1.00
C SER A 113 15.30 6.64 -1.13
N ILE A 114 14.40 5.86 -0.53
CA ILE A 114 12.97 6.16 -0.54
C ILE A 114 12.67 7.04 0.68
N PRO A 115 12.21 8.30 0.48
CA PRO A 115 11.79 9.13 1.58
C PRO A 115 10.66 8.48 2.36
N LEU A 116 10.81 8.41 3.67
CA LEU A 116 9.82 7.79 4.55
C LEU A 116 8.46 8.52 4.48
N GLU A 117 8.49 9.85 4.29
CA GLU A 117 7.31 10.69 4.10
C GLU A 117 6.54 10.35 2.82
N PHE A 118 7.24 10.06 1.72
CA PHE A 118 6.60 9.58 0.50
C PHE A 118 5.83 8.27 0.77
N THR A 119 6.47 7.33 1.46
CA THR A 119 5.85 6.05 1.82
C THR A 119 4.63 6.25 2.72
N ARG A 120 4.70 7.21 3.66
CA ARG A 120 3.59 7.60 4.53
C ARG A 120 2.39 8.06 3.72
N ASN A 121 2.59 9.08 2.88
CA ASN A 121 1.53 9.69 2.09
C ASN A 121 0.88 8.68 1.14
N LEU A 122 1.69 7.75 0.63
CA LEU A 122 1.24 6.66 -0.22
C LEU A 122 0.28 5.71 0.52
N ILE A 123 0.68 5.20 1.68
CA ILE A 123 -0.12 4.20 2.40
C ILE A 123 -1.25 4.78 3.26
N GLU A 124 -1.22 6.08 3.60
CA GLU A 124 -2.26 6.75 4.40
C GLU A 124 -3.67 6.62 3.79
N SER A 125 -3.70 6.55 2.46
CA SER A 125 -4.92 6.43 1.68
C SER A 125 -5.41 4.97 1.51
N PHE A 126 -4.75 4.01 2.14
CA PHE A 126 -5.08 2.59 2.13
C PHE A 126 -5.61 2.13 3.48
N LYS A 127 -6.54 1.18 3.46
CA LYS A 127 -6.89 0.40 4.64
C LYS A 127 -6.00 -0.85 4.65
N ILE A 128 -5.00 -0.88 5.52
CA ILE A 128 -4.06 -2.01 5.60
C ILE A 128 -4.37 -2.81 6.86
N GLU A 129 -4.59 -4.11 6.70
CA GLU A 129 -4.86 -5.04 7.81
C GLU A 129 -3.58 -5.55 8.45
N GLU A 130 -2.53 -5.80 7.67
CA GLU A 130 -1.19 -6.13 8.14
C GLU A 130 -0.14 -5.34 7.34
N LEU A 131 0.57 -4.42 8.00
CA LEU A 131 1.72 -3.73 7.42
C LEU A 131 3.01 -4.43 7.87
N ARG A 132 3.90 -4.82 6.94
CA ARG A 132 5.21 -5.40 7.22
C ARG A 132 6.32 -4.54 6.62
N PHE A 133 7.45 -4.47 7.32
CA PHE A 133 8.67 -3.84 6.81
C PHE A 133 9.73 -4.91 6.52
N HIS A 134 10.52 -4.70 5.48
CA HIS A 134 11.76 -5.43 5.25
C HIS A 134 12.88 -4.42 5.39
N VAL A 135 13.71 -4.63 6.41
CA VAL A 135 14.84 -3.76 6.76
C VAL A 135 16.13 -4.54 6.61
N GLU A 136 17.21 -3.86 6.23
CA GLU A 136 18.53 -4.47 6.06
C GLU A 136 19.56 -3.87 7.04
N SER A 137 19.23 -2.76 7.69
CA SER A 137 20.11 -2.06 8.65
C SER A 137 19.37 -1.63 9.92
N GLN A 138 20.14 -1.39 10.99
CA GLN A 138 19.62 -0.85 12.26
C GLN A 138 18.99 0.54 12.06
N THR A 139 19.59 1.39 11.23
CA THR A 139 19.05 2.70 10.89
C THR A 139 17.69 2.61 10.20
N GLN A 140 17.49 1.62 9.32
CA GLN A 140 16.19 1.39 8.69
C GLN A 140 15.15 0.90 9.70
N LEU A 141 15.55 0.06 10.66
CA LEU A 141 14.68 -0.37 11.76
C LEU A 141 14.20 0.83 12.59
N GLU A 142 15.10 1.71 13.03
CA GLU A 142 14.77 2.92 13.78
C GLU A 142 13.82 3.84 12.99
N LYS A 143 14.06 3.98 11.68
CA LYS A 143 13.13 4.71 10.77
C LYS A 143 11.74 4.06 10.76
N CYS A 144 11.64 2.73 10.72
CA CYS A 144 10.37 2.01 10.74
C CYS A 144 9.64 2.13 12.09
N GLU A 145 10.37 2.10 13.20
CA GLU A 145 9.82 2.28 14.53
C GLU A 145 9.24 3.70 14.68
N SER A 146 9.99 4.72 14.26
CA SER A 146 9.53 6.11 14.21
C SER A 146 8.33 6.30 13.29
N PHE A 147 8.33 5.62 12.13
CA PHE A 147 7.18 5.61 11.24
C PHE A 147 5.93 5.06 11.93
N SER A 148 6.07 3.90 12.57
CA SER A 148 4.98 3.17 13.23
C SER A 148 4.39 3.97 14.38
N TYR A 149 5.26 4.57 15.21
CA TYR A 149 4.85 5.40 16.35
C TYR A 149 3.99 6.60 15.91
N ASN A 150 4.42 7.32 14.87
CA ASN A 150 3.73 8.53 14.41
C ASN A 150 2.44 8.22 13.64
N PHE A 151 2.43 7.15 12.85
CA PHE A 151 1.30 6.81 12.01
C PHE A 151 0.13 6.22 12.83
N TYR A 152 0.40 5.45 13.89
CA TYR A 152 -0.60 4.56 14.49
C TYR A 152 -0.94 4.79 15.96
N LYS A 153 -0.50 5.90 16.59
CA LYS A 153 -0.87 6.31 17.97
C LYS A 153 -2.39 6.33 18.25
N LYS A 154 -3.24 6.25 17.22
CA LYS A 154 -4.69 6.27 17.37
C LYS A 154 -5.40 4.90 17.31
N LYS A 155 -4.82 3.77 16.83
CA LYS A 155 -5.67 2.60 16.47
C LYS A 155 -5.15 1.14 16.62
N LEU A 156 -3.89 0.81 16.95
CA LEU A 156 -3.41 -0.59 16.80
C LEU A 156 -2.54 -1.16 17.94
N ASP A 157 -2.48 -2.50 18.01
CA ASP A 157 -1.51 -3.31 18.74
C ASP A 157 -0.27 -3.51 17.86
N VAL A 158 0.92 -3.19 18.37
CA VAL A 158 2.19 -3.31 17.64
C VAL A 158 2.91 -4.56 18.12
N ARG A 159 2.97 -5.59 17.27
CA ARG A 159 3.73 -6.80 17.58
C ARG A 159 5.07 -6.76 16.86
N HIS A 160 6.13 -6.65 17.65
CA HIS A 160 7.49 -6.83 17.18
C HIS A 160 7.79 -8.32 17.16
N THR A 161 7.77 -8.92 15.97
CA THR A 161 8.32 -10.26 15.79
C THR A 161 9.75 -10.09 15.30
N ARG A 162 10.71 -10.37 16.19
CA ARG A 162 12.11 -10.48 15.82
C ARG A 162 12.23 -11.70 14.91
N CYS A 163 12.52 -11.53 13.62
CA CYS A 163 12.79 -12.69 12.79
C CYS A 163 14.23 -13.13 12.99
N ASP A 164 14.41 -14.44 13.00
CA ASP A 164 15.70 -15.08 12.96
C ASP A 164 16.45 -14.69 11.67
N PRO A 165 17.79 -14.63 11.70
CA PRO A 165 18.58 -14.39 10.51
C PRO A 165 18.25 -15.44 9.46
N LEU A 166 17.72 -15.02 8.31
CA LEU A 166 17.56 -15.91 7.17
C LEU A 166 18.96 -16.28 6.67
N THR A 167 19.31 -17.55 6.77
CA THR A 167 20.52 -18.13 6.19
C THR A 167 20.38 -18.19 4.66
N SER A 168 20.47 -17.03 4.00
CA SER A 168 20.66 -16.95 2.56
C SER A 168 22.11 -17.31 2.23
N THR A 169 22.32 -18.32 1.39
CA THR A 169 23.65 -18.82 1.02
C THR A 169 24.44 -17.88 0.09
N HIS A 170 23.85 -16.79 -0.40
CA HIS A 170 24.49 -15.93 -1.41
C HIS A 170 24.38 -14.42 -1.16
N SER A 171 23.74 -14.00 -0.08
CA SER A 171 23.68 -12.59 0.33
C SER A 171 23.77 -12.57 1.85
N GLY A 172 24.66 -11.76 2.44
CA GLY A 172 24.84 -11.69 3.89
C GLY A 172 23.53 -11.61 4.68
N PRO A 173 23.56 -11.90 5.99
CA PRO A 173 22.37 -12.15 6.80
C PRO A 173 21.35 -11.00 6.68
N GLN A 174 20.25 -11.23 5.98
CA GLN A 174 19.14 -10.29 5.92
C GLN A 174 18.32 -10.41 7.20
N ARG A 175 18.17 -9.30 7.92
CA ARG A 175 17.33 -9.22 9.12
C ARG A 175 15.95 -8.74 8.73
N VAL A 176 15.04 -9.66 8.40
CA VAL A 176 13.65 -9.27 8.15
C VAL A 176 13.02 -8.83 9.47
N CYS A 177 12.83 -7.55 9.73
CA CYS A 177 12.06 -7.14 10.91
C CYS A 177 10.57 -7.19 10.59
N ARG A 178 9.88 -8.24 11.03
CA ARG A 178 8.43 -8.32 10.87
C ARG A 178 7.76 -7.53 11.99
N ILE A 179 7.51 -6.26 11.74
CA ILE A 179 6.51 -5.50 12.48
C ILE A 179 5.16 -5.92 11.89
N VAL A 180 4.27 -6.51 12.71
CA VAL A 180 2.90 -6.80 12.32
C VAL A 180 2.01 -5.80 13.03
N MET A 181 1.27 -5.03 12.25
CA MET A 181 0.28 -4.10 12.78
C MET A 181 -1.10 -4.55 12.32
N THR A 182 -1.92 -5.02 13.26
CA THR A 182 -3.31 -5.45 12.99
C THR A 182 -4.32 -4.46 13.53
N LYS A 183 -5.42 -4.26 12.79
CA LYS A 183 -6.57 -3.50 13.29
C LYS A 183 -7.10 -4.11 14.58
N GLY A 184 -6.82 -3.44 15.70
CA GLY A 184 -7.41 -3.78 16.99
C GLY A 184 -8.92 -3.70 16.85
N ASN A 185 -9.59 -4.85 16.89
CA ASN A 185 -11.03 -4.93 16.78
C ASN A 185 -11.60 -4.41 18.10
N ARG A 186 -11.75 -3.09 18.26
CA ARG A 186 -12.50 -2.49 19.37
C ARG A 186 -14.01 -2.66 19.13
N ASN A 187 -14.46 -3.90 18.99
CA ASN A 187 -15.80 -4.31 19.37
C ASN A 187 -15.62 -5.14 20.63
N SER A 188 -15.21 -4.49 21.72
CA SER A 188 -15.45 -5.04 23.05
C SER A 188 -16.89 -4.71 23.40
N ASP A 189 -17.68 -5.78 23.51
CA ASP A 189 -19.05 -5.82 24.00
C ASP A 189 -19.31 -4.78 25.11
N SER A 190 -20.17 -3.79 24.81
CA SER A 190 -21.03 -3.18 25.82
C SER A 190 -22.44 -3.73 25.60
N GLY A 191 -22.57 -5.06 25.67
CA GLY A 191 -23.86 -5.73 25.80
C GLY A 191 -24.32 -5.59 27.24
N SER A 192 -25.29 -4.70 27.45
CA SER A 192 -26.06 -4.56 28.68
C SER A 192 -26.61 -5.92 29.14
N VAL A 193 -26.37 -6.26 30.41
CA VAL A 193 -27.07 -7.34 31.12
C VAL A 193 -28.54 -6.95 31.27
N PRO A 194 -29.51 -7.77 30.85
CA PRO A 194 -30.90 -7.59 31.25
C PRO A 194 -31.18 -8.40 32.51
N ALA A 195 -31.53 -7.69 33.60
CA ALA A 195 -32.54 -8.07 34.57
C ALA A 195 -32.95 -6.82 35.35
#